data_AF-A0A1V5R9C1-F1
#
_entry.id   AF-A0A1V5R9C1-F1
#
_cell.length_a   1.000
_cell.length_b   1.000
_cell.length_c   1.000
_cell.angle_alpha   90.00
_cell.angle_beta   90.00
_cell.angle_gamma   90.00
#
_symmetry.space_group_name_H-M   'P 1'
#
loop_
_entity.id
_entity.type
_entity.pdbx_description
1 polymer ?
#
loop_
_entity_poly.entity_id
_entity_poly.type
_entity_poly.pdbx_seq_one_letter_code
_entity_poly.pdbx_strand_id
1 'polypeptide(L)'
;MEKTYFVKFIGDDILRLDFGAPAQNDQIVKDAVAAVDTLNLKGGKMIKLNGPASLPVAVALAHEIGHIYGTVAVFDPKLGKYVVAISHDPEYSLGDLID
;
A
#
# COMPACT_ATOMS: atom_id res chain seq x y z
N MET A 1 10.93 10.80 -18.18
CA MET A 1 11.74 10.16 -17.12
C MET A 1 11.15 8.80 -16.84
N GLU A 2 11.99 7.79 -16.58
CA GLU A 2 11.54 6.48 -16.14
C GLU A 2 10.91 6.58 -14.74
N LYS A 3 9.84 5.83 -14.49
CA LYS A 3 9.17 5.81 -13.19
C LYS A 3 10.02 5.05 -12.16
N THR A 4 10.09 5.57 -10.95
CA THR A 4 10.88 5.01 -9.85
C THR A 4 10.06 4.12 -8.93
N TYR A 5 8.73 4.18 -9.01
CA TYR A 5 7.81 3.34 -8.24
C TYR A 5 6.55 3.00 -9.02
N PHE A 6 5.98 1.83 -8.74
CA PHE A 6 4.76 1.35 -9.37
C PHE A 6 3.74 0.88 -8.33
N VAL A 7 2.48 1.22 -8.58
CA VAL A 7 1.33 0.70 -7.84
C VAL A 7 0.30 0.24 -8.87
N LYS A 8 -0.20 -0.99 -8.74
CA LYS A 8 -1.24 -1.53 -9.63
C LYS A 8 -2.14 -2.54 -8.92
N PHE A 9 -3.38 -2.66 -9.34
CA PHE A 9 -4.25 -3.74 -8.88
C PHE A 9 -3.77 -5.10 -9.39
N ILE A 10 -3.80 -6.11 -8.51
CA ILE A 10 -3.61 -7.53 -8.83
C ILE A 10 -4.76 -8.34 -8.20
N GLY A 11 -5.97 -8.13 -8.69
CA GLY A 11 -7.21 -8.61 -8.10
C GLY A 11 -8.11 -7.45 -7.68
N ASP A 12 -9.17 -7.75 -6.93
CA ASP A 12 -10.19 -6.75 -6.58
C ASP A 12 -9.75 -5.81 -5.45
N ASP A 13 -8.97 -6.33 -4.49
CA ASP A 13 -8.61 -5.61 -3.24
C ASP A 13 -7.11 -5.63 -2.94
N ILE A 14 -6.25 -5.98 -3.91
CA ILE A 14 -4.79 -6.07 -3.71
C ILE A 14 -4.07 -5.07 -4.61
N LEU A 15 -3.29 -4.18 -3.99
CA LEU A 15 -2.33 -3.32 -4.66
C LEU A 15 -0.93 -3.97 -4.63
N ARG A 16 -0.42 -4.29 -5.83
CA ARG A 16 0.98 -4.64 -6.03
C ARG A 16 1.83 -3.38 -6.00
N LEU A 17 2.82 -3.38 -5.12
CA LEU A 17 3.86 -2.36 -5.01
C LEU A 17 5.15 -2.87 -5.65
N ASP A 18 5.91 -1.99 -6.32
CA ASP A 18 7.22 -2.36 -6.85
C ASP A 18 8.14 -1.15 -7.07
N PHE A 19 9.44 -1.37 -6.93
CA PHE A 19 10.46 -0.37 -7.29
C PHE A 19 10.74 -0.41 -8.79
N GLY A 20 11.00 0.76 -9.37
CA GLY A 20 11.39 0.92 -10.77
C GLY A 20 12.84 1.35 -10.92
N ALA A 21 13.06 2.41 -11.69
CA ALA A 21 14.39 2.97 -11.90
C ALA A 21 15.04 3.40 -10.56
N PRO A 22 16.35 3.18 -10.37
CA PRO A 22 17.05 3.58 -9.15
C PRO A 22 16.94 5.08 -8.89
N ALA A 23 16.55 5.45 -7.67
CA ALA A 23 16.39 6.84 -7.26
C ALA A 23 16.51 7.01 -5.74
N GLN A 24 16.53 8.27 -5.30
CA GLN A 24 16.48 8.64 -3.88
C GLN A 24 15.01 8.70 -3.40
N ASN A 25 14.80 8.50 -2.09
CA ASN A 25 13.45 8.40 -1.52
C ASN A 25 12.59 9.65 -1.74
N ASP A 26 13.19 10.84 -1.89
CA ASP A 26 12.45 12.06 -2.20
C ASP A 26 11.74 11.99 -3.56
N GLN A 27 12.35 11.32 -4.56
CA GLN A 27 11.71 11.08 -5.85
C GLN A 27 10.79 9.87 -5.81
N ILE A 28 11.19 8.77 -5.15
CA ILE A 28 10.36 7.55 -5.06
C ILE A 28 9.03 7.85 -4.37
N VAL A 29 9.02 8.65 -3.29
CA VAL A 29 7.78 9.05 -2.60
C VAL A 29 6.85 9.84 -3.54
N LYS A 30 7.38 10.79 -4.33
CA LYS A 30 6.57 11.55 -5.29
C LYS A 30 5.93 10.64 -6.34
N ASP A 31 6.71 9.70 -6.88
CA ASP A 31 6.22 8.75 -7.88
C ASP A 31 5.22 7.76 -7.28
N ALA A 32 5.41 7.33 -6.03
CA ALA A 32 4.49 6.44 -5.33
C ALA A 32 3.13 7.09 -5.07
N VAL A 33 3.11 8.33 -4.58
CA VAL A 33 1.88 9.10 -4.38
C VAL A 33 1.17 9.33 -5.72
N ALA A 34 1.89 9.81 -6.73
CA ALA A 34 1.32 10.01 -8.06
C ALA A 34 0.77 8.71 -8.67
N ALA A 35 1.40 7.56 -8.41
CA ALA A 35 0.90 6.27 -8.86
C ALA A 35 -0.42 5.91 -8.19
N VAL A 36 -0.56 6.10 -6.87
CA VAL A 36 -1.83 5.87 -6.16
C VAL A 36 -2.93 6.81 -6.67
N ASP A 37 -2.62 8.10 -6.85
CA ASP A 37 -3.58 9.09 -7.35
C ASP A 37 -4.18 8.69 -8.70
N THR A 38 -3.34 8.15 -9.60
CA THR A 38 -3.80 7.72 -10.93
C THR A 38 -4.80 6.56 -10.90
N LEU A 39 -4.83 5.78 -9.82
CA LEU A 39 -5.79 4.68 -9.65
C LEU A 39 -7.20 5.16 -9.32
N ASN A 40 -7.37 6.42 -8.89
CA ASN A 40 -8.66 6.99 -8.50
C ASN A 40 -9.46 6.08 -7.56
N LEU A 41 -8.78 5.60 -6.50
CA LEU A 41 -9.32 4.65 -5.53
C LEU A 41 -10.67 5.12 -4.99
N LYS A 42 -11.67 4.24 -5.01
CA LYS A 42 -13.02 4.55 -4.52
C LYS A 42 -13.20 4.39 -3.02
N GLY A 43 -12.16 3.87 -2.35
CA GLY A 43 -12.27 3.42 -0.97
C GLY A 43 -12.98 2.09 -0.85
N GLY A 44 -13.22 1.69 0.38
CA GLY A 44 -13.93 0.45 0.69
C GLY A 44 -13.63 -0.06 2.08
N LYS A 45 -14.12 -1.28 2.36
CA LYS A 45 -13.92 -1.91 3.65
C LYS A 45 -12.45 -2.25 3.90
N MET A 46 -11.78 -2.85 2.91
CA MET A 46 -10.41 -3.32 3.05
C MET A 46 -9.62 -3.14 1.75
N ILE A 47 -8.32 -2.88 1.90
CA ILE A 47 -7.34 -3.00 0.82
C ILE A 47 -6.07 -3.69 1.36
N LYS A 48 -5.44 -4.47 0.50
CA LYS A 48 -4.22 -5.21 0.78
C LYS A 48 -3.05 -4.65 -0.02
N LEU A 49 -1.92 -4.39 0.64
CA LEU A 49 -0.67 -3.96 0.02
C LEU A 49 0.28 -5.14 -0.06
N ASN A 50 0.80 -5.40 -1.26
CA ASN A 50 1.71 -6.51 -1.51
C ASN A 50 2.91 -6.03 -2.31
N GLY A 51 4.10 -6.03 -1.72
CA GLY A 51 5.33 -5.73 -2.42
C GLY A 51 6.29 -4.88 -1.60
N PRO A 52 7.50 -4.63 -2.13
CA PRO A 52 8.52 -3.88 -1.42
C PRO A 52 8.18 -2.39 -1.34
N ALA A 53 8.46 -1.79 -0.19
CA ALA A 53 8.41 -0.36 0.04
C ALA A 53 9.55 0.05 0.97
N SER A 54 10.11 1.24 0.77
CA SER A 54 10.98 1.86 1.78
C SER A 54 10.10 2.45 2.89
N LEU A 55 10.69 2.74 4.06
CA LEU A 55 9.93 3.30 5.17
C LEU A 55 9.21 4.62 4.80
N PRO A 56 9.83 5.61 4.10
CA PRO A 56 9.13 6.81 3.68
C PRO A 56 7.98 6.54 2.71
N VAL A 57 8.16 5.59 1.78
CA VAL A 57 7.11 5.19 0.82
C VAL A 57 5.94 4.54 1.56
N ALA A 58 6.21 3.65 2.52
CA ALA A 58 5.16 3.01 3.32
C ALA A 58 4.34 4.06 4.10
N VAL A 59 4.99 5.06 4.70
CA VAL A 59 4.30 6.15 5.41
C VAL A 59 3.47 7.00 4.45
N ALA A 60 3.99 7.34 3.27
CA ALA A 60 3.25 8.12 2.27
C ALA A 60 2.04 7.37 1.72
N LEU A 61 2.21 6.09 1.35
CA LEU A 61 1.10 5.24 0.90
C LEU A 61 0.04 5.06 1.98
N ALA A 62 0.46 4.89 3.25
CA ALA A 62 -0.45 4.82 4.39
C ALA A 62 -1.28 6.11 4.56
N HIS A 63 -0.68 7.29 4.36
CA HIS A 63 -1.38 8.56 4.38
C HIS A 63 -2.45 8.64 3.28
N GLU A 64 -2.09 8.33 2.03
CA GLU A 64 -3.03 8.41 0.90
C GLU A 64 -4.17 7.40 1.01
N ILE A 65 -3.88 6.18 1.45
CA ILE A 65 -4.83 5.06 1.40
C ILE A 65 -5.64 4.95 2.70
N GLY A 66 -5.02 5.23 3.85
CA GLY A 66 -5.59 4.99 5.17
C GLY A 66 -6.82 5.84 5.51
N HIS A 67 -7.01 6.96 4.83
CA HIS A 67 -8.22 7.78 4.98
C HIS A 67 -9.40 7.30 4.11
N ILE A 68 -9.15 6.45 3.11
CA ILE A 68 -10.15 6.04 2.10
C ILE A 68 -10.66 4.61 2.38
N TYR A 69 -9.86 3.78 3.06
CA TYR A 69 -10.23 2.41 3.41
C TYR A 69 -10.41 2.22 4.92
N GLY A 70 -11.39 1.41 5.29
CA GLY A 70 -11.63 1.02 6.69
C GLY A 70 -10.45 0.27 7.28
N THR A 71 -9.88 -0.67 6.52
CA THR A 71 -8.74 -1.50 6.93
C THR A 71 -7.68 -1.55 5.82
N VAL A 72 -6.41 -1.41 6.20
CA VAL A 72 -5.26 -1.63 5.32
C VAL A 72 -4.40 -2.74 5.88
N ALA A 73 -4.20 -3.81 5.12
CA ALA A 73 -3.34 -4.92 5.50
C ALA A 73 -2.12 -5.02 4.58
N VAL A 74 -0.96 -5.39 5.11
CA VAL A 74 0.32 -5.41 4.38
C VAL A 74 0.90 -6.82 4.41
N PHE A 75 1.27 -7.35 3.24
CA PHE A 75 1.84 -8.68 3.14
C PHE A 75 3.22 -8.76 3.82
N ASP A 76 3.37 -9.67 4.78
CA ASP A 76 4.65 -10.03 5.36
C ASP A 76 5.16 -11.35 4.74
N PRO A 77 6.27 -11.33 3.98
CA PRO A 77 6.77 -12.52 3.30
C PRO A 77 7.36 -13.57 4.24
N LYS A 78 7.71 -13.23 5.48
CA LYS A 78 8.20 -14.20 6.48
C LYS A 78 7.05 -14.97 7.12
N LEU A 79 5.92 -14.29 7.33
CA LEU A 79 4.69 -14.90 7.85
C LEU A 79 3.88 -15.60 6.75
N GLY A 80 4.02 -15.16 5.49
CA GLY A 80 3.20 -15.63 4.38
C GLY A 80 1.74 -15.19 4.50
N LYS A 81 1.48 -14.10 5.22
CA LYS A 81 0.15 -13.57 5.53
C LYS A 81 0.13 -12.04 5.43
N TYR A 82 -1.05 -11.45 5.35
CA TYR A 82 -1.22 -10.02 5.50
C TYR A 82 -1.40 -9.66 6.97
N VAL A 83 -0.72 -8.61 7.40
CA VAL A 83 -0.81 -8.02 8.75
C VAL A 83 -1.64 -6.75 8.66
N VAL A 84 -2.71 -6.63 9.44
CA VAL A 84 -3.51 -5.40 9.54
C VAL A 84 -2.65 -4.28 10.13
N ALA A 85 -2.39 -3.23 9.34
CA ALA A 85 -1.51 -2.11 9.67
C ALA A 85 -2.26 -0.80 9.94
N ILE A 86 -3.48 -0.67 9.39
CA ILE A 86 -4.41 0.43 9.67
C ILE A 86 -5.79 -0.18 9.85
N SER A 87 -6.52 0.24 10.88
CA SER A 87 -7.93 -0.14 11.06
C SER A 87 -8.73 0.99 11.70
N HIS A 88 -9.84 1.30 11.07
CA HIS A 88 -10.99 2.05 11.60
C HIS A 88 -12.23 1.15 11.67
N ASP A 89 -12.09 -0.14 11.33
CA ASP A 89 -13.14 -1.14 11.33
C ASP A 89 -13.12 -1.93 12.65
N PRO A 90 -14.21 -1.96 13.43
CA PRO A 90 -14.25 -2.70 14.69
C PRO A 90 -14.07 -4.22 14.52
N GLU A 91 -14.23 -4.76 13.31
CA GLU A 91 -14.01 -6.19 13.02
C GLU A 91 -12.52 -6.57 12.95
N TYR A 92 -11.60 -5.61 12.75
CA TYR A 92 -10.18 -5.87 12.57
C TYR A 92 -9.32 -5.04 13.54
N SER A 93 -8.43 -5.71 14.26
CA SER A 93 -7.45 -5.08 15.13
C SER A 93 -6.07 -4.97 14.48
N LEU A 94 -5.30 -3.96 14.87
CA LEU A 94 -3.90 -3.83 14.43
C LEU A 94 -3.10 -5.07 14.82
N GLY A 95 -2.37 -5.64 13.87
CA GLY A 95 -1.60 -6.87 14.06
C GLY A 95 -2.37 -8.16 13.76
N ASP A 96 -3.67 -8.09 13.46
CA ASP A 96 -4.42 -9.27 13.00
C ASP A 96 -3.83 -9.83 11.71
N LEU A 97 -3.86 -11.15 11.58
CA LEU A 97 -3.36 -11.88 10.41
C LEU A 97 -4.53 -12.32 9.54
N ILE A 98 -4.49 -11.96 8.25
CA ILE A 98 -5.51 -12.31 7.26
C ILE A 98 -4.87 -12.89 5.98
N ASP A 99 -5.70 -13.53 5.15
CA ASP A 99 -5.31 -14.16 3.88
C ASP A 99 -5.53 -13.24 2.66
#